data_AF-A0A517XTH8-F1
#
_entry.id   AF-A0A517XTH8-F1
#
_cell.length_a   1.000
_cell.length_b   1.000
_cell.length_c   1.000
_cell.angle_alpha   90.00
_cell.angle_beta   90.00
_cell.angle_gamma   90.00
#
_symmetry.space_group_name_H-M   'P 1'
#
loop_
_entity.id
_entity.type
_entity.pdbx_description
1 polymer ?
#
loop_
_entity_poly.entity_id
_entity_poly.type
_entity_poly.pdbx_seq_one_letter_code
_entity_poly.pdbx_strand_id
1 'polypeptide(L)'
;MSSALPPSSAPPGASTAGASQMPATTNSREIKLVSHSPIFYWWPIWLLGYVMALITLFENHRLAVIPADALVHKMASDEKTDRYELIVPKDAKTRSLERAVSASSDPARPQAFTPRISEKAWMGPLYCVILLLTILITNIPLRGLWSFLVLMFLLILALAITLIPNGWDNLLGAVGNLHIFINMAGYLFIATATLILWAVSVFVFDQRTYMIITPGQLRVCEHIGDSVRSYDTTGIAFEKQRDDLFRHWILGFFSGDLIVRTSGAEKHEIRFPNVLWIGYRLEQIQTVLRERAVVAG
;
A
#
# COMPACT_ATOMS: atom_id res chain seq x y z
N MET A 1 15.10 81.11 -59.13
CA MET A 1 15.16 80.20 -57.97
C MET A 1 14.67 78.83 -58.44
N SER A 2 15.61 77.94 -58.74
CA SER A 2 15.42 76.48 -58.92
C SER A 2 14.82 75.87 -57.63
N SER A 3 14.21 74.70 -57.55
CA SER A 3 14.24 73.47 -58.35
C SER A 3 13.06 72.59 -57.90
N ALA A 4 12.50 71.82 -58.82
CA ALA A 4 11.58 70.71 -58.53
C ALA A 4 12.26 69.64 -57.64
N LEU A 5 11.51 69.07 -56.71
CA LEU A 5 11.95 67.95 -55.87
C LEU A 5 11.84 66.62 -56.64
N PRO A 6 12.82 65.70 -56.49
CA PRO A 6 12.86 64.42 -57.19
C PRO A 6 12.08 63.30 -56.45
N PRO A 7 11.72 62.20 -57.15
CA PRO A 7 11.21 60.98 -56.54
C PRO A 7 12.33 60.20 -55.83
N SER A 8 12.05 59.68 -54.63
CA SER A 8 12.98 58.85 -53.86
C SER A 8 12.90 57.37 -54.27
N SER A 9 14.07 56.76 -54.47
CA SER A 9 14.28 55.38 -54.90
C SER A 9 14.93 54.51 -53.81
N ALA A 10 14.36 53.31 -53.57
CA ALA A 10 14.95 52.03 -53.08
C ALA A 10 15.47 51.94 -51.61
N PRO A 11 15.51 50.75 -50.95
CA PRO A 11 16.11 49.49 -51.44
C PRO A 11 15.28 48.18 -51.28
N PRO A 12 15.69 47.09 -51.99
CA PRO A 12 15.15 45.75 -51.87
C PRO A 12 15.86 44.93 -50.77
N GLY A 13 15.13 43.98 -50.18
CA GLY A 13 15.72 42.86 -49.43
C GLY A 13 15.58 42.93 -47.91
N ALA A 14 14.58 42.23 -47.39
CA ALA A 14 14.64 41.65 -46.06
C ALA A 14 13.87 40.31 -46.07
N SER A 15 14.61 39.26 -46.38
CA SER A 15 14.24 37.87 -46.15
C SER A 15 13.87 37.71 -44.67
N THR A 16 12.58 37.61 -44.37
CA THR A 16 12.16 37.06 -43.07
C THR A 16 12.26 35.55 -43.17
N ALA A 17 13.39 35.09 -42.64
CA ALA A 17 13.73 33.72 -42.38
C ALA A 17 12.54 32.97 -41.77
N GLY A 18 12.38 31.72 -42.21
CA GLY A 18 11.33 30.82 -41.81
C GLY A 18 11.15 30.80 -40.30
N ALA A 19 9.91 31.02 -39.87
CA ALA A 19 9.41 30.35 -38.69
C ALA A 19 9.48 28.84 -39.00
N SER A 20 10.60 28.23 -38.61
CA SER A 20 10.69 26.78 -38.47
C SER A 20 9.62 26.38 -37.45
N GLN A 21 8.42 26.11 -37.94
CA GLN A 21 7.47 25.26 -37.24
C GLN A 21 8.23 23.98 -36.95
N MET A 22 8.61 23.77 -35.68
CA MET A 22 9.13 22.49 -35.24
C MET A 22 8.11 21.44 -35.70
N PRO A 23 8.52 20.45 -36.50
CA PRO A 23 7.63 19.36 -36.85
C PRO A 23 7.26 18.65 -35.55
N ALA A 24 5.99 18.77 -35.16
CA ALA A 24 5.37 17.81 -34.28
C ALA A 24 5.52 16.43 -34.93
N THR A 25 5.71 15.41 -34.07
CA THR A 25 5.75 13.97 -34.36
C THR A 25 7.05 13.42 -34.95
N THR A 26 8.08 13.34 -34.11
CA THR A 26 8.83 12.09 -34.00
C THR A 26 8.46 11.50 -32.64
N ASN A 27 8.01 10.24 -32.61
CA ASN A 27 7.76 9.49 -31.38
C ASN A 27 9.06 9.33 -30.57
N SER A 28 9.55 10.41 -29.96
CA SER A 28 10.52 10.32 -28.87
C SER A 28 9.83 9.53 -27.78
N ARG A 29 10.34 8.33 -27.50
CA ARG A 29 9.83 7.48 -26.43
C ARG A 29 10.01 8.21 -25.10
N GLU A 30 8.97 8.93 -24.70
CA GLU A 30 8.89 9.58 -23.40
C GLU A 30 8.70 8.49 -22.34
N ILE A 31 9.64 8.40 -21.39
CA ILE A 31 9.53 7.45 -20.29
C ILE A 31 9.11 8.23 -19.05
N LYS A 32 7.88 7.99 -18.59
CA LYS A 32 7.37 8.49 -17.31
C LYS A 32 7.62 7.45 -16.22
N LEU A 33 8.37 7.84 -15.20
CA LEU A 33 8.58 7.09 -13.97
C LEU A 33 7.75 7.73 -12.86
N VAL A 34 7.13 6.90 -12.02
CA VAL A 34 6.31 7.34 -10.89
C VAL A 34 6.93 6.78 -9.61
N SER A 35 7.10 7.65 -8.62
CA SER A 35 7.55 7.27 -7.28
C SER A 35 6.33 6.96 -6.42
N HIS A 36 6.43 5.93 -5.59
CA HIS A 36 5.35 5.52 -4.69
C HIS A 36 5.70 5.80 -3.24
N SER A 37 4.70 6.17 -2.44
CA SER A 37 4.85 6.36 -1.00
C SER A 37 5.03 5.03 -0.26
N PRO A 38 5.58 5.01 0.97
CA PRO A 38 5.69 3.80 1.79
C PRO A 38 4.32 3.15 2.12
N ILE A 39 3.24 3.91 2.03
CA ILE A 39 1.86 3.42 2.16
C ILE A 39 1.53 2.38 1.09
N PHE A 40 2.19 2.41 -0.07
CA PHE A 40 2.04 1.40 -1.12
C PHE A 40 2.15 -0.04 -0.59
N TYR A 41 3.01 -0.24 0.40
CA TYR A 41 3.28 -1.54 1.03
C TYR A 41 2.19 -2.02 2.00
N TRP A 42 1.16 -1.21 2.28
CA TRP A 42 0.11 -1.52 3.27
C TRP A 42 -0.97 -2.46 2.74
N TRP A 43 -0.85 -2.93 1.50
CA TRP A 43 -1.84 -3.79 0.89
C TRP A 43 -2.15 -5.10 1.63
N PRO A 44 -1.19 -5.78 2.30
CA PRO A 44 -1.49 -7.01 3.02
C PRO A 44 -2.47 -6.79 4.17
N ILE A 45 -2.45 -5.61 4.81
CA ILE A 45 -3.31 -5.29 5.96
C ILE A 45 -4.78 -5.29 5.53
N TRP A 46 -5.11 -4.59 4.44
CA TRP A 46 -6.49 -4.53 3.98
C TRP A 46 -6.93 -5.85 3.35
N LEU A 47 -6.05 -6.52 2.58
CA LEU A 47 -6.41 -7.79 1.94
C LEU A 47 -6.69 -8.86 2.99
N LEU A 48 -5.79 -9.01 3.96
CA LEU A 48 -5.95 -9.97 5.04
C LEU A 48 -7.19 -9.67 5.88
N GLY A 49 -7.48 -8.39 6.15
CA GLY A 49 -8.69 -8.01 6.87
C GLY A 49 -9.97 -8.45 6.16
N TYR A 50 -10.04 -8.32 4.83
CA TYR A 50 -11.15 -8.88 4.06
C TYR A 50 -11.20 -10.40 4.07
N VAL A 51 -10.05 -11.08 3.97
CA VAL A 51 -9.98 -12.55 4.06
C VAL A 51 -10.47 -13.04 5.43
N MET A 52 -10.04 -12.42 6.52
CA MET A 52 -10.47 -12.77 7.88
C MET A 52 -11.96 -12.47 8.10
N ALA A 53 -12.46 -11.35 7.58
CA ALA A 53 -13.88 -11.03 7.59
C ALA A 53 -14.70 -12.07 6.80
N LEU A 54 -14.20 -12.51 5.64
CA LEU A 54 -14.85 -13.52 4.80
C LEU A 54 -14.89 -14.89 5.50
N ILE A 55 -13.78 -15.32 6.11
CA ILE A 55 -13.76 -16.56 6.91
C ILE A 55 -14.77 -16.47 8.05
N THR A 56 -14.78 -15.34 8.79
CA THR A 56 -15.75 -15.11 9.88
C THR A 56 -17.20 -15.09 9.37
N LEU A 57 -17.43 -14.63 8.14
CA LEU A 57 -18.74 -14.63 7.50
C LEU A 57 -19.25 -16.06 7.27
N PHE A 58 -18.38 -16.96 6.82
CA PHE A 58 -18.71 -18.37 6.55
C PHE A 58 -18.85 -19.21 7.83
N GLU A 59 -18.02 -18.97 8.84
CA GLU A 59 -18.09 -19.69 10.12
C GLU A 59 -19.38 -19.42 10.89
N ASN A 60 -19.96 -18.23 10.72
CA ASN A 60 -21.29 -17.89 11.22
C ASN A 60 -21.48 -18.06 12.76
N HIS A 61 -20.41 -18.08 13.55
CA HIS A 61 -20.49 -18.03 15.00
C HIS A 61 -20.90 -16.63 15.49
N ARG A 62 -21.38 -16.55 16.74
CA ARG A 62 -21.92 -15.32 17.34
C ARG A 62 -21.31 -15.04 18.70
N LEU A 63 -21.08 -13.76 18.99
CA LEU A 63 -20.60 -13.32 20.29
C LEU A 63 -21.77 -13.00 21.22
N ALA A 64 -21.79 -13.65 22.38
CA ALA A 64 -22.63 -13.29 23.51
C ALA A 64 -21.76 -12.68 24.62
N VAL A 65 -22.11 -11.47 25.09
CA VAL A 65 -21.48 -10.87 26.26
C VAL A 65 -22.31 -11.23 27.47
N ILE A 66 -21.69 -11.92 28.42
CA ILE A 66 -22.31 -12.52 29.60
C ILE A 66 -21.63 -11.93 30.84
N PRO A 67 -22.37 -11.60 31.92
CA PRO A 67 -21.76 -11.12 33.16
C PRO A 67 -20.94 -12.22 33.84
N ALA A 68 -19.94 -11.82 34.64
CA ALA A 68 -18.96 -12.73 35.24
C ALA A 68 -19.58 -13.82 36.14
N ASP A 69 -20.69 -13.51 36.81
CA ASP A 69 -21.34 -14.42 37.76
C ASP A 69 -22.41 -15.32 37.12
N ALA A 70 -22.48 -15.36 35.79
CA ALA A 70 -23.46 -16.20 35.11
C ALA A 70 -23.06 -17.68 35.15
N LEU A 71 -24.03 -18.53 35.46
CA LEU A 71 -23.85 -19.99 35.47
C LEU A 71 -24.47 -20.60 34.21
N VAL A 72 -23.75 -21.55 33.60
CA VAL A 72 -24.21 -22.27 32.40
C VAL A 72 -24.40 -23.74 32.76
N HIS A 73 -25.64 -24.23 32.66
CA HIS A 73 -25.98 -25.63 32.89
C HIS A 73 -26.44 -26.29 31.58
N LYS A 74 -25.90 -27.48 31.26
CA LYS A 74 -26.40 -28.29 30.15
C LYS A 74 -27.61 -29.09 30.64
N MET A 75 -28.80 -28.79 30.14
CA MET A 75 -30.06 -29.35 30.67
C MET A 75 -30.48 -30.66 29.99
N ALA A 76 -30.41 -30.73 28.66
CA ALA A 76 -30.74 -31.94 27.89
C ALA A 76 -30.16 -31.82 26.48
N SER A 77 -29.76 -32.96 25.92
CA SER A 77 -29.35 -33.09 24.52
C SER A 77 -30.40 -33.94 23.81
N ASP A 78 -31.06 -33.36 22.82
CA ASP A 78 -31.90 -34.11 21.88
C ASP A 78 -31.03 -34.51 20.67
N GLU A 79 -31.45 -35.49 19.86
CA GLU A 79 -30.68 -35.98 18.70
C GLU A 79 -30.24 -34.87 17.72
N LYS A 80 -30.89 -33.70 17.76
CA LYS A 80 -30.62 -32.56 16.88
C LYS A 80 -30.19 -31.28 17.58
N THR A 81 -30.35 -31.15 18.90
CA THR A 81 -30.10 -29.87 19.59
C THR A 81 -29.61 -30.06 21.02
N ASP A 82 -28.53 -29.37 21.36
CA ASP A 82 -28.08 -29.20 22.74
C ASP A 82 -28.78 -28.00 23.40
N ARG A 83 -29.35 -28.21 24.60
CA ARG A 83 -29.98 -27.14 25.38
C ARG A 83 -29.10 -26.71 26.54
N TYR A 84 -28.74 -25.43 26.55
CA TYR A 84 -28.02 -24.77 27.62
C TYR A 84 -28.93 -23.77 28.35
N GLU A 85 -28.90 -23.77 29.67
CA GLU A 85 -29.55 -22.77 30.52
C GLU A 85 -28.51 -21.79 31.04
N LEU A 86 -28.78 -20.50 30.87
CA LEU A 86 -27.95 -19.41 31.36
C LEU A 86 -28.67 -18.72 32.53
N ILE A 87 -28.11 -18.86 33.73
CA ILE A 87 -28.63 -18.22 34.94
C ILE A 87 -27.84 -16.93 35.17
N VAL A 88 -28.53 -15.79 35.10
CA VAL A 88 -27.93 -14.46 35.25
C VAL A 88 -28.48 -13.77 36.51
N PRO A 89 -27.62 -13.18 37.37
CA PRO A 89 -28.08 -12.41 38.52
C PRO A 89 -29.04 -11.28 38.10
N LYS A 90 -30.10 -11.05 38.88
CA LYS A 90 -31.15 -10.07 38.55
C LYS A 90 -30.61 -8.66 38.33
N ASP A 91 -29.52 -8.32 39.00
CA ASP A 91 -28.90 -6.98 38.98
C ASP A 91 -27.82 -6.83 37.88
N ALA A 92 -27.44 -7.90 37.18
CA ALA A 92 -26.37 -7.93 36.18
C ALA A 92 -26.90 -8.07 34.73
N LYS A 93 -28.09 -7.54 34.44
CA LYS A 93 -28.69 -7.62 33.10
C LYS A 93 -27.86 -6.83 32.09
N THR A 94 -27.45 -7.52 31.03
CA THR A 94 -26.71 -6.89 29.92
C THR A 94 -27.65 -6.60 28.75
N ARG A 95 -27.48 -5.46 28.07
CA ARG A 95 -28.27 -5.07 26.88
C ARG A 95 -28.25 -6.12 25.76
N SER A 96 -27.17 -6.89 25.65
CA SER A 96 -27.03 -8.01 24.72
C SER A 96 -28.07 -9.10 24.99
N LEU A 97 -28.27 -9.46 26.26
CA LEU A 97 -29.20 -10.50 26.69
C LEU A 97 -30.65 -10.06 26.55
N GLU A 98 -30.97 -8.80 26.89
CA GLU A 98 -32.33 -8.27 26.69
C GLU A 98 -32.73 -8.24 25.21
N ARG A 99 -31.79 -7.85 24.33
CA ARG A 99 -32.00 -7.93 22.88
C ARG A 99 -32.12 -9.36 22.38
N ALA A 100 -31.35 -10.29 22.94
CA ALA A 100 -31.43 -11.70 22.59
C ALA A 100 -32.78 -12.31 22.98
N VAL A 101 -33.25 -12.07 24.21
CA VAL A 101 -34.56 -12.58 24.70
C VAL A 101 -35.71 -12.00 23.87
N SER A 102 -35.68 -10.70 23.56
CA SER A 102 -36.70 -10.07 22.72
C SER A 102 -36.65 -10.56 21.27
N ALA A 103 -35.47 -10.78 20.70
CA ALA A 103 -35.32 -11.34 19.35
C ALA A 103 -35.77 -12.81 19.28
N SER A 104 -35.47 -13.63 20.29
CA SER A 104 -35.90 -15.02 20.37
C SER A 104 -37.40 -15.20 20.58
N SER A 105 -38.09 -14.18 21.08
CA SER A 105 -39.54 -14.19 21.25
C SER A 105 -40.28 -13.89 19.93
N ASP A 106 -39.59 -13.35 18.92
CA ASP A 106 -40.14 -13.02 17.61
C ASP A 106 -39.76 -14.12 16.59
N PRO A 107 -40.73 -14.91 16.07
CA PRO A 107 -40.45 -15.96 15.08
C PRO A 107 -39.89 -15.42 13.75
N ALA A 108 -40.00 -14.11 13.48
CA ALA A 108 -39.40 -13.47 12.31
C ALA A 108 -37.89 -13.17 12.47
N ARG A 109 -37.32 -13.29 13.68
CA ARG A 109 -35.90 -13.02 13.96
C ARG A 109 -35.17 -14.27 14.45
N PRO A 110 -34.68 -15.14 13.54
CA PRO A 110 -34.05 -16.41 13.91
C PRO A 110 -32.70 -16.26 14.63
N GLN A 111 -32.14 -15.04 14.75
CA GLN A 111 -30.80 -14.83 15.32
C GLN A 111 -30.86 -13.90 16.54
N ALA A 112 -30.64 -14.49 17.72
CA ALA A 112 -30.65 -13.78 19.01
C ALA A 112 -29.44 -12.84 19.19
N PHE A 113 -28.30 -13.20 18.60
CA PHE A 113 -27.05 -12.42 18.67
C PHE A 113 -26.61 -11.97 17.28
N THR A 114 -26.26 -10.68 17.17
CA THR A 114 -25.88 -10.06 15.90
C THR A 114 -24.37 -10.10 15.60
N PRO A 115 -23.45 -9.84 16.57
CA PRO A 115 -22.03 -9.74 16.26
C PRO A 115 -21.46 -11.11 15.85
N ARG A 116 -20.81 -11.16 14.69
CA ARG A 116 -20.10 -12.35 14.20
C ARG A 116 -18.65 -12.33 14.64
N ILE A 117 -18.16 -13.46 15.10
CA ILE A 117 -16.80 -13.64 15.59
C ILE A 117 -16.32 -15.03 15.21
N SER A 118 -15.03 -15.23 14.98
CA SER A 118 -14.49 -16.58 14.79
C SER A 118 -14.33 -17.27 16.15
N GLU A 119 -14.59 -18.57 16.19
CA GLU A 119 -14.25 -19.42 17.34
C GLU A 119 -12.73 -19.59 17.48
N LYS A 120 -12.00 -19.45 16.37
CA LYS A 120 -10.57 -19.71 16.32
C LYS A 120 -9.78 -18.54 16.91
N ALA A 121 -9.15 -18.79 18.06
CA ALA A 121 -8.38 -17.80 18.79
C ALA A 121 -7.14 -17.26 18.05
N TRP A 122 -6.63 -17.95 17.01
CA TRP A 122 -5.43 -17.53 16.29
C TRP A 122 -5.66 -16.40 15.27
N MET A 123 -6.91 -16.18 14.83
CA MET A 123 -7.20 -15.24 13.73
C MET A 123 -6.93 -13.78 14.11
N GLY A 124 -7.31 -13.36 15.32
CA GLY A 124 -7.06 -12.00 15.79
C GLY A 124 -5.58 -11.70 16.01
N PRO A 125 -4.84 -12.54 16.76
CA PRO A 125 -3.40 -12.40 16.94
C PRO A 125 -2.64 -12.39 15.62
N LEU A 126 -2.95 -13.29 14.67
CA LEU A 126 -2.29 -13.30 13.37
C LEU A 126 -2.49 -11.98 12.61
N TYR A 127 -3.71 -11.45 12.61
CA TYR A 127 -4.01 -10.16 11.99
C TYR A 127 -3.21 -9.02 12.64
N CYS A 128 -3.17 -8.98 13.98
CA CYS A 128 -2.38 -8.00 14.72
C CYS A 128 -0.89 -8.10 14.44
N VAL A 129 -0.33 -9.32 14.37
CA VAL A 129 1.09 -9.55 14.06
C VAL A 129 1.41 -9.03 12.66
N ILE A 130 0.57 -9.32 11.65
CA ILE A 130 0.80 -8.85 10.29
C ILE A 130 0.65 -7.33 10.18
N LEU A 131 -0.33 -6.75 10.88
CA LEU A 131 -0.51 -5.30 10.95
C LEU A 131 0.73 -4.63 11.55
N LEU A 132 1.20 -5.10 12.72
CA LEU A 132 2.37 -4.56 13.39
C LEU A 132 3.65 -4.76 12.58
N LEU A 133 3.82 -5.94 11.98
CA LEU A 133 4.96 -6.23 11.11
C LEU A 133 4.97 -5.29 9.90
N THR A 134 3.81 -5.06 9.27
CA THR A 134 3.69 -4.13 8.13
C THR A 134 4.02 -2.70 8.54
N ILE A 135 3.59 -2.26 9.72
CA ILE A 135 3.96 -0.94 10.25
C ILE A 135 5.46 -0.88 10.53
N LEU A 136 6.03 -1.91 11.16
CA LEU A 136 7.45 -1.93 11.52
C LEU A 136 8.36 -1.85 10.29
N ILE A 137 8.13 -2.69 9.28
CA ILE A 137 8.95 -2.72 8.06
C ILE A 137 8.77 -1.45 7.19
N THR A 138 7.64 -0.75 7.32
CA THR A 138 7.42 0.50 6.57
C THR A 138 8.06 1.71 7.26
N ASN A 139 8.29 1.65 8.57
CA ASN A 139 8.89 2.74 9.34
C ASN A 139 10.39 2.53 9.61
N ILE A 140 10.85 1.28 9.74
CA ILE A 140 12.26 0.96 10.04
C ILE A 140 12.92 0.48 8.75
N PRO A 141 13.86 1.25 8.16
CA PRO A 141 14.66 0.78 7.04
C PRO A 141 15.66 -0.27 7.53
N LEU A 142 15.21 -1.53 7.61
CA LEU A 142 16.10 -2.65 7.87
C LEU A 142 16.99 -2.82 6.63
N ARG A 143 18.26 -2.42 6.73
CA ARG A 143 19.18 -2.45 5.59
C ARG A 143 19.61 -3.88 5.26
N GLY A 144 19.54 -4.22 3.99
CA GLY A 144 20.12 -5.40 3.36
C GLY A 144 19.55 -6.72 3.87
N LEU A 145 20.45 -7.66 4.13
CA LEU A 145 20.13 -9.03 4.51
C LEU A 145 19.39 -9.13 5.86
N TRP A 146 19.53 -8.14 6.74
CA TRP A 146 18.89 -8.14 8.06
C TRP A 146 17.36 -8.07 7.99
N SER A 147 16.81 -7.30 7.06
CA SER A 147 15.35 -7.24 6.81
C SER A 147 14.81 -8.64 6.49
N PHE A 148 15.49 -9.33 5.58
CA PHE A 148 15.12 -10.68 5.15
C PHE A 148 15.25 -11.70 6.28
N LEU A 149 16.36 -11.69 7.04
CA LEU A 149 16.59 -12.63 8.13
C LEU A 149 15.59 -12.48 9.27
N VAL A 150 15.34 -11.24 9.72
CA VAL A 150 14.38 -10.97 10.80
C VAL A 150 12.99 -11.41 10.39
N LEU A 151 12.58 -11.09 9.16
CA LEU A 151 11.25 -11.45 8.69
C LEU A 151 11.09 -12.95 8.45
N MET A 152 12.09 -13.61 7.88
CA MET A 152 12.10 -15.07 7.71
C MET A 152 12.07 -15.76 9.08
N PHE A 153 12.80 -15.25 10.07
CA PHE A 153 12.76 -15.75 11.43
C PHE A 153 11.36 -15.61 12.05
N LEU A 154 10.73 -14.43 11.94
CA LEU A 154 9.38 -14.21 12.45
C LEU A 154 8.34 -15.09 11.75
N LEU A 155 8.47 -15.28 10.43
CA LEU A 155 7.58 -16.15 9.66
C LEU A 155 7.75 -17.62 10.08
N ILE A 156 9.00 -18.10 10.19
CA ILE A 156 9.30 -19.47 10.64
C ILE A 156 8.78 -19.66 12.07
N LEU A 157 8.97 -18.68 12.94
CA LEU A 157 8.48 -18.73 14.32
C LEU A 157 6.94 -18.81 14.36
N ALA A 158 6.25 -17.95 13.60
CA ALA A 158 4.80 -17.99 13.49
C ALA A 158 4.29 -19.32 12.91
N LEU A 159 4.97 -19.87 11.91
CA LEU A 159 4.64 -21.17 11.32
C LEU A 159 4.90 -22.32 12.31
N ALA A 160 6.00 -22.28 13.04
CA ALA A 160 6.33 -23.26 14.07
C ALA A 160 5.28 -23.27 15.18
N ILE A 161 4.85 -22.09 15.65
CA ILE A 161 3.76 -21.95 16.63
C ILE A 161 2.44 -22.49 16.06
N THR A 162 2.18 -22.29 14.77
CA THR A 162 0.96 -22.77 14.10
C THR A 162 0.96 -24.29 13.89
N LEU A 163 2.13 -24.91 13.67
CA LEU A 163 2.24 -26.37 13.47
C LEU A 163 2.06 -27.16 14.76
N ILE A 164 2.36 -26.54 15.91
CA ILE A 164 2.14 -27.14 17.22
C ILE A 164 0.62 -27.11 17.52
N PRO A 165 -0.01 -28.26 17.86
CA PRO A 165 -1.41 -28.29 18.29
C PRO A 165 -1.63 -27.34 19.46
N ASN A 166 -2.59 -26.42 19.34
CA ASN A 166 -2.88 -25.38 20.34
C ASN A 166 -1.67 -24.49 20.69
N GLY A 167 -0.67 -24.36 19.80
CA GLY A 167 0.54 -23.59 20.07
C GLY A 167 0.26 -22.12 20.36
N TRP A 168 -0.67 -21.52 19.60
CA TRP A 168 -1.16 -20.17 19.85
C TRP A 168 -1.92 -20.07 21.19
N ASP A 169 -2.78 -21.04 21.52
CA ASP A 169 -3.56 -21.02 22.75
C ASP A 169 -2.67 -21.17 24.00
N ASN A 170 -1.64 -22.02 23.93
CA ASN A 170 -0.68 -22.19 25.02
C ASN A 170 0.19 -20.95 25.22
N LEU A 171 0.66 -20.34 24.12
CA LEU A 171 1.46 -19.11 24.18
C LEU A 171 0.67 -17.95 24.77
N LEU A 172 -0.57 -17.76 24.30
CA LEU A 172 -1.45 -16.68 24.77
C LEU A 172 -2.02 -16.97 26.16
N GLY A 173 -2.24 -18.23 26.49
CA GLY A 173 -2.62 -18.70 27.83
C GLY A 173 -1.55 -18.40 28.88
N ALA A 174 -0.27 -18.59 28.54
CA ALA A 174 0.85 -18.26 29.42
C ALA A 174 0.98 -16.75 29.70
N VAL A 175 0.52 -15.89 28.78
CA VAL A 175 0.48 -14.42 28.93
C VAL A 175 -0.90 -13.97 29.44
N GLY A 176 -1.54 -14.76 30.30
CA GLY A 176 -2.78 -14.39 30.99
C GLY A 176 -4.06 -14.55 30.17
N ASN A 177 -4.15 -15.58 29.32
CA ASN A 177 -5.29 -15.85 28.43
C ASN A 177 -5.60 -14.65 27.51
N LEU A 178 -4.56 -14.06 26.90
CA LEU A 178 -4.71 -12.94 25.98
C LEU A 178 -5.26 -13.42 24.63
N HIS A 179 -6.53 -13.83 24.61
CA HIS A 179 -7.23 -14.14 23.37
C HIS A 179 -7.72 -12.84 22.72
N ILE A 180 -7.08 -12.46 21.61
CA ILE A 180 -7.49 -11.31 20.83
C ILE A 180 -8.63 -11.75 19.90
N PHE A 181 -9.87 -11.50 20.32
CA PHE A 181 -11.03 -11.76 19.49
C PHE A 181 -11.47 -10.48 18.78
N ILE A 182 -11.34 -10.46 17.46
CA ILE A 182 -11.81 -9.35 16.62
C ILE A 182 -13.11 -9.80 15.95
N ASN A 183 -14.15 -8.97 16.05
CA ASN A 183 -15.42 -9.24 15.38
C ASN A 183 -15.29 -8.97 13.86
N MET A 184 -16.21 -9.53 13.07
CA MET A 184 -16.25 -9.33 11.62
C MET A 184 -16.26 -7.85 11.23
N ALA A 185 -17.03 -7.03 11.97
CA ALA A 185 -17.13 -5.59 11.74
C ALA A 185 -15.79 -4.87 11.96
N GLY A 186 -15.00 -5.30 12.95
CA GLY A 186 -13.67 -4.77 13.22
C GLY A 186 -12.70 -5.06 12.09
N TYR A 187 -12.67 -6.30 11.59
CA TYR A 187 -11.87 -6.65 10.42
C TYR A 187 -12.26 -5.83 9.19
N LEU A 188 -13.56 -5.71 8.91
CA LEU A 188 -14.06 -4.91 7.78
C LEU A 188 -13.75 -3.42 7.91
N PHE A 189 -13.89 -2.86 9.11
CA PHE A 189 -13.62 -1.45 9.36
C PHE A 189 -12.15 -1.13 9.11
N ILE A 190 -11.22 -1.87 9.71
CA ILE A 190 -9.78 -1.64 9.53
C ILE A 190 -9.38 -1.89 8.07
N ALA A 191 -9.90 -2.96 7.45
CA ALA A 191 -9.63 -3.25 6.05
C ALA A 191 -10.11 -2.13 5.11
N THR A 192 -11.32 -1.64 5.31
CA THR A 192 -11.92 -0.59 4.48
C THR A 192 -11.20 0.74 4.67
N ALA A 193 -10.93 1.14 5.92
CA ALA A 193 -10.20 2.38 6.22
C ALA A 193 -8.79 2.35 5.60
N THR A 194 -8.08 1.23 5.76
CA THR A 194 -6.73 1.05 5.20
C THR A 194 -6.77 1.02 3.67
N LEU A 195 -7.77 0.37 3.06
CA LEU A 195 -7.95 0.35 1.61
C LEU A 195 -8.19 1.75 1.05
N ILE A 196 -9.04 2.55 1.69
CA ILE A 196 -9.31 3.93 1.25
C ILE A 196 -8.04 4.78 1.33
N LEU A 197 -7.33 4.73 2.46
CA LEU A 197 -6.07 5.46 2.63
C LEU A 197 -5.04 5.02 1.59
N TRP A 198 -4.89 3.71 1.39
CA TRP A 198 -4.02 3.14 0.37
C TRP A 198 -4.40 3.60 -1.05
N ALA A 199 -5.68 3.53 -1.41
CA ALA A 199 -6.17 3.91 -2.73
C ALA A 199 -5.97 5.40 -3.01
N VAL A 200 -6.27 6.28 -2.04
CA VAL A 200 -6.01 7.71 -2.18
C VAL A 200 -4.51 7.97 -2.32
N SER A 201 -3.67 7.30 -1.53
CA SER A 201 -2.21 7.41 -1.65
C SER A 201 -1.71 7.04 -3.04
N VAL A 202 -2.07 5.85 -3.52
CA VAL A 202 -1.56 5.28 -4.77
C VAL A 202 -2.14 5.97 -6.01
N PHE A 203 -3.44 6.27 -6.03
CA PHE A 203 -4.08 6.82 -7.21
C PHE A 203 -4.07 8.35 -7.27
N VAL A 204 -3.97 9.05 -6.13
CA VAL A 204 -4.03 10.52 -6.11
C VAL A 204 -2.67 11.15 -5.80
N PHE A 205 -1.96 10.66 -4.79
CA PHE A 205 -0.71 11.28 -4.35
C PHE A 205 0.49 10.77 -5.13
N ASP A 206 0.67 9.45 -5.26
CA ASP A 206 1.82 8.85 -5.95
C ASP A 206 1.88 9.28 -7.43
N GLN A 207 0.73 9.42 -8.10
CA GLN A 207 0.69 9.89 -9.51
C GLN A 207 1.25 11.30 -9.73
N ARG A 208 1.41 12.10 -8.68
CA ARG A 208 1.90 13.48 -8.74
C ARG A 208 3.42 13.60 -8.64
N THR A 209 4.11 12.60 -8.08
CA THR A 209 5.57 12.56 -8.01
C THR A 209 6.09 11.72 -9.18
N TYR A 210 6.53 12.40 -10.23
CA TYR A 210 6.93 11.74 -11.47
C TYR A 210 8.18 12.37 -12.08
N MET A 211 8.87 11.55 -12.87
CA MET A 211 10.04 11.92 -13.64
C MET A 211 9.77 11.58 -15.10
N ILE A 212 9.95 12.55 -15.99
CA ILE A 212 9.80 12.38 -17.43
C ILE A 212 11.19 12.42 -18.06
N ILE A 213 11.52 11.38 -18.81
CA ILE A 213 12.79 11.25 -19.53
C ILE A 213 12.48 11.38 -21.02
N THR A 214 13.08 12.39 -21.65
CA THR A 214 13.01 12.68 -23.08
C THR A 214 14.44 12.72 -23.64
N PRO A 215 14.70 12.37 -24.92
CA PRO A 215 16.04 12.50 -25.49
C PRO A 215 16.58 13.93 -25.34
N GLY A 216 17.65 14.10 -24.56
CA GLY A 216 18.28 15.40 -24.31
C GLY A 216 17.82 16.14 -23.04
N GLN A 217 16.69 15.78 -22.43
CA GLN A 217 16.20 16.45 -21.23
C GLN A 217 15.58 15.47 -20.21
N LEU A 218 15.93 15.66 -18.95
CA LEU A 218 15.34 14.99 -17.79
C LEU A 218 14.49 16.01 -17.03
N ARG A 219 13.17 15.79 -16.95
CA ARG A 219 12.27 16.64 -16.17
C ARG A 219 11.88 15.92 -14.89
N VAL A 220 12.15 16.55 -13.75
CA VAL A 220 11.84 15.99 -12.43
C VAL A 220 10.79 16.86 -11.74
N CYS A 221 9.74 16.22 -11.24
CA CYS A 221 8.73 16.84 -10.39
C CYS A 221 8.65 16.06 -9.08
N GLU A 222 9.28 16.61 -8.03
CA GLU A 222 9.39 15.94 -6.73
C GLU A 222 8.18 16.21 -5.82
N HIS A 223 7.64 17.43 -5.84
CA HIS A 223 6.58 17.87 -4.93
C HIS A 223 5.49 18.70 -5.63
N ILE A 224 4.28 18.67 -5.05
CA ILE A 224 3.12 19.46 -5.48
C ILE A 224 3.46 20.96 -5.37
N GLY A 225 3.50 21.66 -6.50
CA GLY A 225 3.74 23.10 -6.56
C GLY A 225 5.21 23.50 -6.68
N ASP A 226 6.14 22.54 -6.73
CA ASP A 226 7.55 22.83 -6.98
C ASP A 226 7.83 23.03 -8.49
N SER A 227 8.87 23.80 -8.79
CA SER A 227 9.35 24.03 -10.15
C SER A 227 9.76 22.72 -10.82
N VAL A 228 9.30 22.50 -12.05
CA VAL A 228 9.77 21.36 -12.86
C VAL A 228 11.22 21.62 -13.23
N ARG A 229 12.15 20.91 -12.59
CA ARG A 229 13.57 21.06 -12.87
C ARG A 229 13.94 20.23 -14.09
N SER A 230 14.45 20.90 -15.12
CA SER A 230 14.96 20.26 -16.33
C SER A 230 16.49 20.17 -16.25
N TYR A 231 17.01 18.95 -16.28
CA TYR A 231 18.44 18.67 -16.36
C TYR A 231 18.80 18.18 -17.76
N ASP A 232 19.98 18.54 -18.27
CA ASP A 232 20.51 17.91 -19.49
C ASP A 232 20.90 16.47 -19.18
N THR A 233 20.57 15.55 -20.09
CA THR A 233 20.90 14.13 -20.00
C THR A 233 22.40 13.82 -20.15
N THR A 234 23.22 14.80 -20.54
CA THR A 234 24.67 14.63 -20.71
C THR A 234 25.34 14.31 -19.37
N GLY A 235 25.97 13.14 -19.27
CA GLY A 235 26.73 12.66 -18.11
C GLY A 235 25.90 12.28 -16.87
N ILE A 236 24.57 12.16 -17.01
CA ILE A 236 23.72 11.60 -15.95
C ILE A 236 24.04 10.11 -15.74
N ALA A 237 24.27 9.71 -14.49
CA ALA A 237 24.37 8.32 -14.10
C ALA A 237 23.11 7.89 -13.35
N PHE A 238 22.51 6.78 -13.80
CA PHE A 238 21.39 6.14 -13.14
C PHE A 238 21.90 4.95 -12.34
N GLU A 239 21.79 5.01 -11.02
CA GLU A 239 22.15 3.93 -10.11
C GLU A 239 20.89 3.34 -9.51
N LYS A 240 20.83 2.01 -9.47
CA LYS A 240 19.71 1.29 -8.89
C LYS A 240 20.10 0.84 -7.49
N GLN A 241 19.42 1.37 -6.49
CA GLN A 241 19.62 0.97 -5.11
C GLN A 241 18.49 0.02 -4.68
N ARG A 242 18.87 -1.15 -4.16
CA ARG A 242 17.95 -2.18 -3.63
C ARG A 242 18.36 -2.52 -2.21
N ASP A 243 18.30 -1.53 -1.34
CA ASP A 243 18.76 -1.70 0.04
C ASP A 243 17.81 -2.55 0.89
N ASP A 244 16.54 -2.69 0.51
CA ASP A 244 15.57 -3.51 1.24
C ASP A 244 14.92 -4.56 0.34
N LEU A 245 15.57 -5.72 0.28
CA LEU A 245 15.19 -6.80 -0.64
C LEU A 245 13.77 -7.29 -0.39
N PHE A 246 13.32 -7.35 0.88
CA PHE A 246 11.98 -7.81 1.22
C PHE A 246 10.90 -6.80 0.84
N ARG A 247 11.07 -5.54 1.28
CA ARG A 247 10.14 -4.45 0.98
C ARG A 247 9.93 -4.30 -0.52
N HIS A 248 11.02 -4.29 -1.28
CA HIS A 248 10.97 -4.07 -2.71
C HIS A 248 10.55 -5.31 -3.52
N TRP A 249 10.90 -6.52 -3.08
CA TRP A 249 10.59 -7.75 -3.81
C TRP A 249 9.17 -8.26 -3.53
N ILE A 250 8.81 -8.42 -2.26
CA ILE A 250 7.56 -9.10 -1.85
C ILE A 250 6.41 -8.12 -1.71
N LEU A 251 6.63 -6.99 -1.06
CA LEU A 251 5.56 -6.01 -0.81
C LEU A 251 5.41 -4.99 -1.93
N GLY A 252 6.52 -4.69 -2.61
CA GLY A 252 6.63 -3.63 -3.62
C GLY A 252 6.38 -4.03 -5.05
N PHE A 253 5.95 -5.26 -5.31
CA PHE A 253 5.81 -5.77 -6.67
C PHE A 253 7.08 -5.53 -7.53
N PHE A 254 8.26 -5.90 -6.99
CA PHE A 254 9.56 -5.66 -7.63
C PHE A 254 9.90 -4.17 -7.84
N SER A 255 9.46 -3.30 -6.93
CA SER A 255 9.88 -1.91 -6.90
C SER A 255 11.38 -1.78 -6.59
N GLY A 256 11.93 -0.58 -6.70
CA GLY A 256 13.27 -0.27 -6.20
C GLY A 256 13.52 1.23 -6.20
N ASP A 257 14.57 1.64 -5.52
CA ASP A 257 14.93 3.05 -5.42
C ASP A 257 15.86 3.41 -6.59
N LEU A 258 15.50 4.45 -7.34
CA LEU A 258 16.28 5.00 -8.43
C LEU A 258 17.07 6.20 -7.93
N ILE A 259 18.39 6.14 -8.03
CA ILE A 259 19.25 7.28 -7.76
C ILE A 259 19.70 7.86 -9.09
N VAL A 260 19.42 9.14 -9.30
CA VAL A 260 19.88 9.88 -10.45
C VAL A 260 20.97 10.83 -9.98
N ARG A 261 22.20 10.63 -10.45
CA ARG A 261 23.32 11.54 -10.22
C ARG A 261 23.50 12.41 -11.46
N THR A 262 23.29 13.71 -11.31
CA THR A 262 23.53 14.67 -12.39
C THR A 262 25.02 14.99 -12.48
N SER A 263 25.54 15.14 -13.69
CA SER A 263 26.88 15.69 -13.93
C SER A 263 26.80 17.17 -14.28
N GLY A 264 27.63 17.99 -13.64
CA GLY A 264 27.66 19.43 -13.84
C GLY A 264 28.44 20.14 -12.74
N ALA A 265 28.37 21.48 -12.72
CA ALA A 265 29.00 22.32 -11.69
C ALA A 265 28.41 22.06 -10.28
N GLU A 266 27.14 21.64 -10.19
CA GLU A 266 26.51 21.14 -8.97
C GLU A 266 26.10 19.68 -9.16
N LYS A 267 26.78 18.78 -8.44
CA LYS A 267 26.38 17.36 -8.36
C LYS A 267 25.15 17.27 -7.47
N HIS A 268 24.00 16.95 -8.05
CA HIS A 268 22.77 16.71 -7.29
C HIS A 268 22.44 15.22 -7.33
N GLU A 269 22.16 14.64 -6.17
CA GLU A 269 21.67 13.27 -6.04
C GLU A 269 20.16 13.31 -5.85
N ILE A 270 19.42 12.96 -6.90
CA ILE A 270 17.96 12.89 -6.87
C ILE A 270 17.57 11.45 -6.55
N ARG A 271 16.88 11.24 -5.43
CA ARG A 271 16.41 9.92 -5.02
C ARG A 271 14.93 9.77 -5.35
N PHE A 272 14.62 8.81 -6.22
CA PHE A 272 13.26 8.41 -6.57
C PHE A 272 12.94 7.07 -5.91
N PRO A 273 12.27 7.07 -4.75
CA PRO A 273 11.97 5.83 -4.05
C PRO A 273 10.84 5.05 -4.74
N ASN A 274 10.84 3.73 -4.53
CA ASN A 274 9.73 2.82 -4.85
C ASN A 274 9.22 2.92 -6.31
N VAL A 275 10.12 2.96 -7.29
CA VAL A 275 9.75 2.93 -8.71
C VAL A 275 9.41 1.50 -9.10
N LEU A 276 8.18 1.30 -9.60
CA LEU A 276 7.72 -0.02 -10.05
C LEU A 276 8.52 -0.51 -11.25
N TRP A 277 8.84 -1.81 -11.26
CA TRP A 277 9.57 -2.48 -12.33
C TRP A 277 10.85 -1.76 -12.76
N ILE A 278 11.62 -1.27 -11.79
CA ILE A 278 12.84 -0.49 -12.03
C ILE A 278 13.85 -1.19 -12.96
N GLY A 279 13.87 -2.54 -13.00
CA GLY A 279 14.74 -3.28 -13.93
C GLY A 279 14.41 -3.00 -15.39
N TYR A 280 13.17 -3.24 -15.78
CA TYR A 280 12.68 -2.96 -17.14
C TYR A 280 12.78 -1.47 -17.48
N ARG A 281 12.47 -0.60 -16.52
CA ARG A 281 12.58 0.85 -16.71
C ARG A 281 14.03 1.31 -16.94
N LEU A 282 15.00 0.75 -16.23
CA LEU A 282 16.41 1.09 -16.41
C LEU A 282 16.91 0.68 -17.80
N GLU A 283 16.51 -0.48 -18.32
CA GLU A 283 16.84 -0.92 -19.68
C GLU A 283 16.25 0.02 -20.75
N GLN A 284 15.00 0.47 -20.56
CA GLN A 284 14.38 1.47 -21.43
C GLN A 284 15.16 2.79 -21.43
N ILE A 285 15.56 3.27 -20.25
CA ILE A 285 16.34 4.50 -20.09
C ILE A 285 17.70 4.38 -20.78
N GLN A 286 18.41 3.27 -20.55
CA GLN A 286 19.71 3.01 -21.19
C GLN A 286 19.60 2.97 -22.72
N THR A 287 18.49 2.44 -23.24
CA THR A 287 18.23 2.41 -24.69
C THR A 287 18.06 3.82 -25.24
N VAL A 288 17.24 4.65 -24.59
CA VAL A 288 17.01 6.05 -25.00
C VAL A 288 18.29 6.90 -24.92
N LEU A 289 19.11 6.68 -23.90
CA LEU A 289 20.41 7.36 -23.77
C LEU A 289 21.40 6.91 -24.84
N ARG A 290 21.42 5.62 -25.20
CA ARG A 290 22.29 5.08 -26.25
C ARG A 290 21.89 5.59 -27.64
N GLU A 291 20.60 5.71 -27.93
CA GLU A 291 20.11 6.29 -29.19
C GLU A 291 20.64 7.72 -29.41
N ARG A 292 20.73 8.54 -28.34
CA ARG A 292 21.35 9.87 -28.43
C ARG A 292 22.84 9.81 -28.76
N ALA A 293 23.59 8.92 -28.11
CA ALA A 293 25.05 8.82 -28.31
C ALA A 293 25.42 8.47 -29.76
N VAL A 294 24.56 7.71 -30.46
CA VAL A 294 24.77 7.33 -31.87
C VAL A 294 24.42 8.48 -32.83
N VAL A 295 23.50 9.38 -32.47
CA VAL A 295 23.11 10.53 -33.31
C VAL A 295 24.08 11.71 -33.18
N ALA A 296 24.82 11.78 -32.08
CA ALA A 296 25.76 12.86 -31.78
C ALA A 296 27.22 12.59 -32.19
N GLY A 297 27.54 11.37 -32.64
CA GLY A 297 28.86 10.97 -33.16
C GLY A 297 28.88 10.92 -34.68
#